data_AF-A0A644UM10-F1
#
_entry.id   AF-A0A644UM10-F1
#
_cell.length_a   1.000
_cell.length_b   1.000
_cell.length_c   1.000
_cell.angle_alpha   90.00
_cell.angle_beta   90.00
_cell.angle_gamma   90.00
#
_symmetry.space_group_name_H-M   'P 1'
#
loop_
_entity.id
_entity.type
_entity.pdbx_description
1 polymer ?
#
loop_
_entity_poly.entity_id
_entity_poly.type
_entity_poly.pdbx_seq_one_letter_code
_entity_poly.pdbx_strand_id
1 'polypeptide(L)'
;MSKKKRQGHYCKICGDRKANEKFSGKGHAVHICKECAALPQEKKNELQIQNRLAGAAMKYPRSKADWELLRKYANSTKYPEAQEFAKSILGWDQPDMESDDEDIFGNDEPEE
;
A
#
# COMPACT_ATOMS: atom_id res chain seq x y z
N MET A 1 20.75 -25.53 17.64
CA MET A 1 20.54 -25.03 16.25
C MET A 1 20.80 -23.54 16.20
N SER A 2 21.92 -23.11 15.60
CA SER A 2 22.28 -21.68 15.52
C SER A 2 21.30 -20.96 14.59
N LYS A 3 20.51 -20.01 15.14
CA LYS A 3 19.66 -19.12 14.35
C LYS A 3 20.55 -18.38 13.34
N LYS A 4 20.50 -18.76 12.06
CA LYS A 4 21.15 -18.01 10.98
C LYS A 4 20.61 -16.57 11.06
N LYS A 5 21.45 -15.62 11.49
CA LYS A 5 21.11 -14.20 11.47
C LYS A 5 20.77 -13.86 10.02
N ARG A 6 19.53 -13.45 9.75
CA ARG A 6 19.14 -12.95 8.42
C ARG A 6 20.06 -11.78 8.11
N GLN A 7 20.96 -11.96 7.15
CA GLN A 7 21.87 -10.90 6.73
C GLN A 7 21.09 -9.94 5.85
N GLY A 8 21.12 -8.65 6.17
CA GLY A 8 20.39 -7.61 5.45
C GLY A 8 19.76 -6.56 6.34
N HIS A 9 19.49 -5.39 5.75
CA HIS A 9 18.87 -4.24 6.43
C HIS A 9 17.58 -3.82 5.73
N TYR A 10 16.66 -3.31 6.52
CA TYR A 10 15.41 -2.72 6.03
C TYR A 10 15.66 -1.30 5.52
N CYS A 11 15.10 -0.98 4.35
CA CYS A 11 15.12 0.35 3.79
C CYS A 11 13.80 1.09 4.08
N LYS A 12 13.86 2.27 4.71
CA LYS A 12 12.67 3.07 5.05
C LYS A 12 12.04 3.82 3.87
N ILE A 13 12.70 3.84 2.71
CA ILE A 13 12.22 4.55 1.51
C ILE A 13 11.39 3.60 0.65
N CYS A 14 11.97 2.47 0.23
CA CYS A 14 11.26 1.49 -0.60
C CYS A 14 10.48 0.45 0.21
N GLY A 15 10.83 0.24 1.49
CA GLY A 15 10.17 -0.76 2.33
C GLY A 15 10.71 -2.17 2.21
N ASP A 16 11.70 -2.40 1.35
CA ASP A 16 12.28 -3.73 1.17
C ASP A 16 13.43 -3.99 2.14
N ARG A 17 13.60 -5.27 2.49
CA ARG A 17 14.83 -5.76 3.11
C ARG A 17 15.85 -6.08 2.02
N LYS A 18 16.98 -5.37 2.02
CA LYS A 18 18.08 -5.57 1.06
C LYS A 18 19.33 -6.11 1.76
N ALA A 19 20.20 -6.78 0.99
CA ALA A 19 21.49 -7.26 1.48
C ALA A 19 22.40 -6.09 1.93
N ASN A 20 23.35 -6.36 2.83
CA ASN A 20 24.25 -5.34 3.39
C ASN A 20 25.01 -4.55 2.31
N GLU A 21 25.39 -5.21 1.21
CA GLU A 21 26.13 -4.61 0.09
C GLU A 21 25.36 -3.50 -0.66
N LYS A 22 24.02 -3.55 -0.57
CA LYS A 22 23.10 -2.56 -1.14
C LYS A 22 22.94 -1.33 -0.26
N PHE A 23 23.54 -1.30 0.93
CA PHE A 23 23.64 -0.12 1.78
C PHE A 23 25.05 0.46 1.67
N SER A 24 25.16 1.79 1.65
CA SER A 24 26.43 2.51 1.77
C SER A 24 26.61 2.91 3.23
N GLY A 25 27.83 2.96 3.77
CA GLY A 25 28.07 3.18 5.21
C GLY A 25 27.23 4.31 5.84
N LYS A 26 27.17 5.49 5.20
CA LYS A 26 26.31 6.60 5.65
C LYS A 26 24.80 6.30 5.52
N GLY A 27 24.38 5.67 4.42
CA GLY A 27 22.99 5.23 4.21
C GLY A 27 22.56 4.09 5.13
N HIS A 28 23.52 3.31 5.62
CA HIS A 28 23.29 2.15 6.48
C HIS A 28 22.78 2.56 7.86
N ALA A 29 23.38 3.60 8.46
CA ALA A 29 22.94 4.15 9.74
C ALA A 29 21.52 4.74 9.71
N VAL A 30 21.11 5.27 8.56
CA VAL A 30 19.79 5.90 8.38
C VAL A 30 18.75 4.98 7.72
N HIS A 31 19.08 3.70 7.51
CA HIS A 31 18.21 2.71 6.86
C HIS A 31 17.78 3.12 5.44
N ILE A 32 18.71 3.63 4.62
CA ILE A 32 18.48 4.04 3.22
C ILE A 32 19.39 3.23 2.30
N CYS A 33 18.77 2.52 1.34
CA CYS A 33 19.48 1.75 0.33
C CYS A 33 20.25 2.65 -0.65
N LYS A 34 21.33 2.17 -1.28
CA LYS A 34 22.13 2.94 -2.26
C LYS A 34 21.28 3.49 -3.40
N GLU A 35 20.40 2.66 -3.96
CA GLU A 35 19.47 3.06 -5.04
C GLU A 35 18.55 4.21 -4.55
N CYS A 36 18.00 4.05 -3.35
CA CYS A 36 17.14 5.02 -2.69
C CYS A 36 17.88 6.32 -2.33
N ALA A 37 19.19 6.24 -2.05
CA ALA A 37 20.03 7.39 -1.76
C ALA A 37 20.35 8.18 -3.04
N ALA A 38 20.52 7.49 -4.17
CA ALA A 38 20.82 8.08 -5.48
C ALA A 38 19.62 8.73 -6.17
N LEU A 39 18.38 8.39 -5.79
CA LEU A 39 17.17 9.01 -6.33
C LEU A 39 17.08 10.51 -5.96
N PRO A 40 16.34 11.32 -6.73
CA PRO A 40 15.98 12.68 -6.34
C PRO A 40 14.95 12.69 -5.19
N GLN A 41 14.82 13.81 -4.49
CA GLN A 41 13.95 13.93 -3.32
C GLN A 41 12.47 13.66 -3.64
N GLU A 42 12.00 14.04 -4.82
CA GLU A 42 10.62 13.80 -5.27
C GLU A 42 10.31 12.30 -5.33
N LYS A 43 11.12 11.54 -6.06
CA LYS A 43 11.00 10.06 -6.14
C LYS A 43 11.12 9.38 -4.78
N LYS A 44 11.98 9.90 -3.88
CA LYS A 44 12.07 9.37 -2.50
C LYS A 44 10.77 9.58 -1.73
N ASN A 45 10.15 10.75 -1.88
CA ASN A 45 8.89 11.06 -1.22
C ASN A 45 7.77 10.16 -1.75
N GLU A 46 7.69 9.96 -3.07
CA GLU A 46 6.72 9.06 -3.71
C GLU A 46 6.82 7.64 -3.16
N LEU A 47 8.01 7.05 -3.18
CA LEU A 47 8.25 5.71 -2.65
C LEU A 47 7.90 5.59 -1.15
N GLN A 48 8.25 6.62 -0.36
CA GLN A 48 7.88 6.64 1.05
C GLN A 48 6.36 6.70 1.26
N ILE A 49 5.65 7.47 0.44
CA ILE A 49 4.19 7.58 0.51
C ILE A 49 3.57 6.22 0.13
N GLN A 50 3.99 5.65 -0.99
CA GLN A 50 3.51 4.35 -1.45
C GLN A 50 3.76 3.26 -0.41
N ASN A 51 4.96 3.23 0.21
CA ASN A 51 5.26 2.27 1.26
C ASN A 51 4.37 2.45 2.51
N ARG A 52 4.08 3.70 2.90
CA ARG A 52 3.15 3.98 4.01
C ARG A 52 1.73 3.55 3.68
N LEU A 53 1.26 3.82 2.46
CA LEU A 53 -0.06 3.39 1.99
C LEU A 53 -0.15 1.86 1.95
N ALA A 54 0.91 1.18 1.51
CA ALA A 54 0.94 -0.29 1.45
C ALA A 54 0.94 -0.88 2.87
N GLY A 55 1.71 -0.29 3.79
CA GLY A 55 1.69 -0.67 5.20
C GLY A 55 0.34 -0.43 5.87
N ALA A 56 -0.37 0.64 5.49
CA ALA A 56 -1.73 0.91 5.92
C ALA A 56 -2.72 -0.14 5.37
N ALA A 57 -2.58 -0.53 4.10
CA ALA A 57 -3.42 -1.51 3.45
C ALA A 57 -3.29 -2.92 4.05
N MET A 58 -2.06 -3.32 4.41
CA MET A 58 -1.76 -4.64 4.95
C MET A 58 -2.20 -4.83 6.42
N LYS A 59 -2.48 -3.75 7.16
CA LYS A 59 -2.93 -3.86 8.56
C LYS A 59 -4.45 -4.08 8.60
N TYR A 60 -4.88 -5.11 9.32
CA TYR A 60 -6.28 -5.31 9.66
C TYR A 60 -6.42 -5.65 11.16
N PRO A 61 -7.23 -4.91 11.93
CA PRO A 61 -8.00 -3.73 11.54
C PRO A 61 -7.11 -2.49 11.29
N ARG A 62 -7.45 -1.67 10.30
CA ARG A 62 -6.74 -0.42 10.00
C ARG A 62 -7.01 0.63 11.10
N SER A 63 -5.97 1.35 11.54
CA SER A 63 -6.13 2.43 12.52
C SER A 63 -6.77 3.68 11.89
N LYS A 64 -7.41 4.53 12.71
CA LYS A 64 -7.99 5.81 12.25
C LYS A 64 -6.98 6.68 11.48
N ALA A 65 -5.73 6.73 11.95
CA ALA A 65 -4.65 7.46 11.27
C ALA A 65 -4.31 6.88 9.88
N ASP A 66 -4.36 5.56 9.72
CA ASP A 66 -4.14 4.90 8.41
C ASP A 66 -5.28 5.27 7.44
N TRP A 67 -6.54 5.31 7.90
CA TRP A 67 -7.69 5.78 7.12
C TRP A 67 -7.60 7.25 6.72
N GLU A 68 -7.19 8.12 7.65
CA GLU A 68 -6.99 9.55 7.36
C GLU A 68 -5.86 9.77 6.34
N LEU A 69 -4.78 9.00 6.43
CA LEU A 69 -3.68 9.01 5.48
C LEU A 69 -4.17 8.66 4.08
N LEU A 70 -4.88 7.53 3.95
CA LEU A 70 -5.46 7.06 2.69
C LEU A 70 -6.39 8.12 2.08
N ARG A 71 -7.32 8.67 2.88
CA ARG A 71 -8.27 9.70 2.40
C ARG A 71 -7.55 10.97 1.93
N LYS A 72 -6.51 11.40 2.64
CA LYS A 72 -5.71 12.57 2.28
C LYS A 72 -5.02 12.39 0.93
N TYR A 73 -4.40 11.23 0.69
CA TYR A 73 -3.71 10.96 -0.58
C TYR A 73 -4.68 10.69 -1.72
N ALA A 74 -5.82 10.04 -1.47
CA ALA A 74 -6.88 9.84 -2.47
C ALA A 74 -7.47 11.17 -3.01
N ASN A 75 -7.50 12.21 -2.17
CA ASN A 75 -7.95 13.56 -2.55
C ASN A 75 -6.81 14.47 -3.02
N SER A 76 -5.54 14.08 -2.89
CA SER A 76 -4.41 14.90 -3.32
C SER A 76 -4.05 14.61 -4.78
N THR A 77 -3.92 15.65 -5.60
CA THR A 77 -3.49 15.54 -7.00
C THR A 77 -1.96 15.62 -7.18
N LYS A 78 -1.22 15.75 -6.08
CA LYS A 78 0.23 15.98 -6.10
C LYS A 78 1.03 14.76 -6.57
N TYR A 79 0.49 13.56 -6.35
CA TYR A 79 1.14 12.29 -6.70
C TYR A 79 0.08 11.36 -7.30
N PRO A 80 -0.07 11.31 -8.64
CA PRO A 80 -1.13 10.55 -9.28
C PRO A 80 -1.06 9.05 -8.95
N GLU A 81 0.13 8.46 -8.94
CA GLU A 81 0.30 7.03 -8.61
C GLU A 81 -0.10 6.70 -7.16
N ALA A 82 0.26 7.57 -6.21
CA ALA A 82 -0.13 7.41 -4.80
C ALA A 82 -1.63 7.64 -4.58
N GLN A 83 -2.24 8.50 -5.39
CA GLN A 83 -3.68 8.72 -5.42
C GLN A 83 -4.41 7.48 -5.95
N GLU A 84 -3.95 6.97 -7.08
CA GLU A 84 -4.21 5.64 -7.67
C GLU A 84 -4.42 4.58 -6.59
N PHE A 85 -3.30 4.38 -5.88
CA PHE A 85 -3.16 3.35 -4.87
C PHE A 85 -4.01 3.61 -3.62
N ALA A 86 -4.13 4.86 -3.18
CA ALA A 86 -4.99 5.18 -2.04
C ALA A 86 -6.48 4.93 -2.35
N LYS A 87 -6.94 5.28 -3.57
CA LYS A 87 -8.31 5.02 -4.01
C LYS A 87 -8.61 3.52 -4.12
N SER A 88 -7.68 2.73 -4.63
CA SER A 88 -7.85 1.27 -4.72
C SER A 88 -7.93 0.61 -3.34
N ILE A 89 -7.10 1.04 -2.38
CA ILE A 89 -7.15 0.52 -0.99
C ILE A 89 -8.44 0.91 -0.26
N LEU A 90 -8.99 2.09 -0.56
CA LEU A 90 -10.26 2.57 -0.01
C LEU A 90 -11.48 1.96 -0.71
N GLY A 91 -11.30 1.22 -1.81
CA GLY A 91 -12.41 0.67 -2.59
C GLY A 91 -13.25 1.73 -3.30
N TRP A 92 -12.66 2.89 -3.64
CA TRP A 92 -13.36 3.95 -4.39
C TRP A 92 -13.56 3.60 -5.88
N ASP A 93 -12.92 2.53 -6.34
CA ASP A 93 -13.14 1.91 -7.65
C ASP A 93 -13.64 0.47 -7.41
N GLN A 94 -14.86 0.34 -6.90
CA GLN A 94 -15.76 -0.69 -7.41
C GLN A 94 -16.73 0.05 -8.32
N PRO A 95 -16.74 -0.16 -9.64
CA PRO A 95 -17.98 -0.04 -10.38
C PRO A 95 -18.97 -0.99 -9.70
N ASP A 96 -19.86 -0.37 -8.95
CA ASP A 96 -21.25 -0.71 -8.80
C ASP A 96 -21.59 -2.19 -9.04
N MET A 97 -21.73 -2.93 -7.94
CA MET A 97 -22.57 -4.11 -7.95
C MET A 97 -24.04 -3.62 -7.89
N GLU A 98 -24.54 -2.96 -8.93
CA GLU A 98 -25.88 -3.22 -9.46
C GLU A 98 -25.83 -4.68 -9.92
N SER A 99 -25.91 -5.60 -8.96
CA SER A 99 -26.70 -6.79 -9.21
C SER A 99 -28.13 -6.31 -9.08
N ASP A 100 -28.65 -5.87 -10.22
CA ASP A 100 -30.05 -5.90 -10.54
C ASP A 100 -30.48 -7.37 -10.34
N ASP A 101 -30.74 -7.76 -9.10
CA ASP A 101 -31.53 -8.96 -8.82
C ASP A 101 -32.99 -8.59 -9.16
N GLU A 102 -33.24 -8.45 -10.47
CA GLU A 102 -34.57 -8.54 -11.04
C GLU A 102 -35.19 -9.86 -10.56
N ASP A 103 -36.14 -9.75 -9.64
CA ASP A 103 -37.41 -10.47 -9.65
C ASP A 103 -37.38 -11.95 -10.10
N ILE A 104 -36.59 -12.79 -9.43
CA ILE A 104 -36.67 -14.26 -9.55
C ILE A 104 -37.55 -14.90 -8.46
N PHE A 105 -38.53 -14.17 -7.90
CA PHE A 105 -39.65 -14.82 -7.22
C PHE A 105 -40.63 -15.36 -8.28
N GLY A 106 -40.19 -16.43 -8.95
CA GLY A 106 -41.05 -17.30 -9.73
C GLY A 106 -42.11 -17.86 -8.81
N ASN A 107 -43.33 -17.34 -8.99
CA ASN A 107 -44.60 -17.88 -8.55
C ASN A 107 -44.68 -19.39 -8.78
N ASP A 108 -44.41 -20.19 -7.75
CA ASP A 108 -44.84 -21.59 -7.70
C ASP A 108 -46.19 -21.59 -6.98
N GLU A 109 -47.24 -21.34 -7.76
CA GLU A 109 -48.62 -21.59 -7.38
C GLU A 109 -48.86 -23.09 -7.57
N PRO A 110 -49.16 -23.87 -6.51
CA PRO A 110 -49.56 -25.26 -6.68
C PRO A 110 -51.01 -25.29 -7.19
N GLU A 111 -51.21 -25.76 -8.42
CA GLU A 111 -52.52 -26.19 -8.90
C GLU A 111 -53.05 -27.34 -8.03
N GLU A 112 -54.24 -27.15 -7.46
CA GLU A 112 -55.09 -28.22 -6.89
C GLU A 112 -56.38 -28.32 -7.72
#